data_AF-A0A3N0CHH0-F1
#
_entry.id   AF-A0A3N0CHH0-F1
#
_cell.length_a   1.000
_cell.length_b   1.000
_cell.length_c   1.000
_cell.angle_alpha   90.00
_cell.angle_beta   90.00
_cell.angle_gamma   90.00
#
_symmetry.space_group_name_H-M   'P 1'
#
loop_
_entity.id
_entity.type
_entity.pdbx_description
1 polymer ?
#
loop_
_entity_poly.entity_id
_entity_poly.type
_entity_poly.pdbx_seq_one_letter_code
_entity_poly.pdbx_strand_id
1 'polypeptide(L)'
;MEWNDGLTGAAALQRHAPTVAEQLDHLVGAIVAPSARVAIVRRACAEAQDLTPLPDPASGVPQPEGLSSASEAEDLVLLRFAEQFSVDVSSVDDELRSDLWSALEQEPAQARGGVVAMTYVGDFVPRVRAVLDRLFAPSGDGWLSVEEVETEDATTLAYEFVRRVYNLKSLDPILSEMIRLRGARAHNCRLCKSLRSLDALTAGATESDFDSVDDLADDRLDPAQKAALALVDAIIWTPARVPDEVLDAVRAKFEPAQAVEIVLDVMRNAWNKTTVAVELDEPHVVGGVEVYQAQDDGSFEFGLSEPGR
;
A
#
# COMPACT_ATOMS: atom_id res chain seq x y z
N MET A 1 -25.87 -3.15 -4.49
CA MET A 1 -26.22 -4.28 -5.36
C MET A 1 -25.68 -5.52 -4.68
N GLU A 2 -26.42 -6.62 -4.56
CA GLU A 2 -25.82 -7.87 -4.05
C GLU A 2 -24.94 -8.47 -5.15
N TRP A 3 -23.64 -8.62 -4.88
CA TRP A 3 -22.70 -9.26 -5.79
C TRP A 3 -23.02 -10.75 -5.85
N ASN A 4 -23.68 -11.18 -6.92
CA ASN A 4 -24.43 -12.44 -6.96
C ASN A 4 -23.67 -13.60 -7.60
N ASP A 5 -22.35 -13.49 -7.76
CA ASP A 5 -21.53 -14.47 -8.48
C ASP A 5 -20.63 -15.34 -7.59
N GLY A 6 -20.60 -15.10 -6.28
CA GLY A 6 -19.87 -15.94 -5.32
C GLY A 6 -18.36 -15.95 -5.53
N LEU A 7 -17.80 -14.94 -6.21
CA LEU A 7 -16.36 -14.79 -6.37
C LEU A 7 -15.68 -14.73 -5.00
N THR A 8 -14.53 -15.38 -4.89
CA THR A 8 -13.62 -15.14 -3.76
C THR A 8 -12.83 -13.86 -3.96
N GLY A 9 -12.19 -13.32 -2.91
CA GLY A 9 -11.33 -12.14 -3.02
C GLY A 9 -10.24 -12.29 -4.10
N ALA A 10 -9.57 -13.46 -4.15
CA ALA A 10 -8.55 -13.78 -5.13
C ALA A 10 -9.14 -13.86 -6.56
N ALA A 11 -10.30 -14.49 -6.72
CA ALA A 11 -10.97 -14.59 -8.01
C ALA A 11 -11.47 -13.22 -8.50
N ALA A 12 -11.93 -12.36 -7.60
CA ALA A 12 -12.32 -11.00 -7.92
C ALA A 12 -11.12 -10.15 -8.36
N LEU A 13 -9.99 -10.22 -7.66
CA LEU A 13 -8.75 -9.57 -8.07
C LEU A 13 -8.31 -10.04 -9.46
N GLN A 14 -8.24 -11.36 -9.68
CA GLN A 14 -7.86 -11.93 -10.97
C GLN A 14 -8.80 -11.52 -12.10
N ARG A 15 -10.11 -11.41 -11.83
CA ARG A 15 -11.11 -11.06 -12.84
C ARG A 15 -11.08 -9.57 -13.20
N HIS A 16 -10.93 -8.70 -12.20
CA HIS A 16 -11.11 -7.27 -12.37
C HIS A 16 -9.79 -6.50 -12.54
N ALA A 17 -8.66 -7.06 -12.11
CA ALA A 17 -7.34 -6.47 -12.28
C ALA A 17 -6.26 -7.56 -12.52
N PRO A 18 -6.37 -8.38 -13.59
CA PRO A 18 -5.50 -9.54 -13.82
C PRO A 18 -4.01 -9.20 -13.87
N THR A 19 -3.65 -8.06 -14.47
CA THR A 19 -2.26 -7.61 -14.55
C THR A 19 -1.72 -7.17 -13.19
N VAL A 20 -2.57 -6.59 -12.33
CA VAL A 20 -2.20 -6.23 -10.95
C VAL A 20 -2.07 -7.49 -10.10
N ALA A 21 -2.95 -8.49 -10.28
CA ALA A 21 -2.88 -9.78 -9.61
C ALA A 21 -1.53 -10.47 -9.86
N GLU A 22 -1.14 -10.60 -11.13
CA GLU A 22 0.16 -11.12 -11.55
C GLU A 22 1.32 -10.36 -10.88
N GLN A 23 1.27 -9.03 -10.86
CA GLN A 23 2.35 -8.24 -10.29
C GLN A 23 2.41 -8.29 -8.75
N LEU A 24 1.28 -8.50 -8.09
CA LEU A 24 1.24 -8.77 -6.65
C LEU A 24 1.90 -10.11 -6.33
N ASP A 25 1.67 -11.15 -7.15
CA ASP A 25 2.35 -12.44 -6.98
C ASP A 25 3.87 -12.29 -7.17
N HIS A 26 4.32 -11.50 -8.15
CA HIS A 26 5.75 -11.18 -8.29
C HIS A 26 6.32 -10.45 -7.07
N LEU A 27 5.61 -9.48 -6.49
CA LEU A 27 6.04 -8.78 -5.27
C LEU A 27 6.13 -9.74 -4.07
N VAL A 28 5.19 -10.69 -3.96
CA VAL A 28 5.22 -11.72 -2.91
C VAL A 28 6.36 -12.72 -3.14
N GLY A 29 6.69 -13.04 -4.39
CA GLY A 29 7.80 -13.91 -4.76
C GLY A 29 9.18 -13.27 -4.81
N ALA A 30 9.26 -11.95 -4.66
CA ALA A 30 10.51 -11.20 -4.81
C ALA A 30 11.56 -11.57 -3.75
N ILE A 31 12.76 -11.93 -4.22
CA ILE A 31 13.95 -12.15 -3.38
C ILE A 31 14.94 -11.00 -3.61
N VAL A 32 14.79 -9.94 -2.80
CA VAL A 32 15.48 -8.63 -2.94
C VAL A 32 16.32 -8.25 -1.72
N ALA A 33 16.23 -9.05 -0.67
CA ALA A 33 16.93 -8.91 0.60
C ALA A 33 17.12 -10.32 1.19
N PRO A 34 18.02 -10.52 2.17
CA PRO A 34 18.21 -11.83 2.78
C PRO A 34 16.88 -12.42 3.27
N SER A 35 16.55 -13.65 2.86
CA SER A 35 15.23 -14.26 3.10
C SER A 35 14.85 -14.30 4.58
N ALA A 36 15.83 -14.45 5.49
CA ALA A 36 15.61 -14.40 6.94
C ALA A 36 15.06 -13.04 7.40
N ARG A 37 15.59 -11.93 6.87
CA ARG A 37 15.13 -10.56 7.20
C ARG A 37 13.75 -10.30 6.60
N VAL A 38 13.49 -10.80 5.39
CA VAL A 38 12.16 -10.73 4.76
C VAL A 38 11.11 -11.49 5.58
N ALA A 39 11.45 -12.68 6.09
CA ALA A 39 10.56 -13.46 6.96
C ALA A 39 10.24 -12.71 8.27
N ILE A 40 11.24 -12.06 8.88
CA ILE A 40 11.06 -11.25 10.08
C ILE A 40 10.06 -10.11 9.83
N VAL A 41 10.27 -9.29 8.79
CA VAL A 41 9.38 -8.15 8.54
C VAL A 41 7.98 -8.61 8.13
N ARG A 42 7.83 -9.70 7.36
CA ARG A 42 6.52 -10.28 7.01
C ARG A 42 5.72 -10.69 8.24
N ARG A 43 6.38 -11.37 9.19
CA ARG A 43 5.77 -11.78 10.46
C ARG A 43 5.37 -10.57 11.29
N ALA A 44 6.31 -9.67 11.53
CA ALA A 44 6.10 -8.48 12.36
C ALA A 44 4.95 -7.61 11.86
N CYS A 45 4.90 -7.35 10.55
CA CYS A 45 3.86 -6.53 9.96
C CYS A 45 2.47 -7.16 10.10
N ALA A 46 2.36 -8.47 9.82
CA ALA A 46 1.08 -9.17 9.91
C ALA A 46 0.60 -9.30 11.35
N GLU A 47 1.49 -9.63 12.29
CA GLU A 47 1.17 -9.72 13.72
C GLU A 47 0.71 -8.36 14.28
N ALA A 48 1.36 -7.26 13.89
CA ALA A 48 0.98 -5.90 14.27
C ALA A 48 -0.44 -5.49 13.81
N GLN A 49 -1.01 -6.21 12.85
CA GLN A 49 -2.32 -5.93 12.25
C GLN A 49 -3.35 -7.04 12.51
N ASP A 50 -3.03 -8.03 13.35
CA ASP A 50 -3.85 -9.22 13.58
C ASP A 50 -4.17 -10.02 12.29
N LEU A 51 -3.23 -10.07 11.34
CA LEU A 51 -3.37 -10.74 10.04
C LEU A 51 -2.46 -11.97 9.93
N THR A 52 -2.75 -12.81 8.94
CA THR A 52 -1.88 -13.95 8.60
C THR A 52 -0.67 -13.45 7.79
N PRO A 53 0.57 -13.78 8.16
CA PRO A 53 1.75 -13.37 7.42
C PRO A 53 1.79 -14.01 6.03
N LEU A 54 2.44 -13.32 5.10
CA LEU A 54 2.78 -13.90 3.79
C LEU A 54 3.70 -15.11 3.97
N PRO A 55 3.68 -16.10 3.05
CA PRO A 55 4.64 -17.20 3.06
C PRO A 55 6.08 -16.69 3.06
N ASP A 56 7.01 -17.39 3.70
CA ASP A 56 8.43 -17.04 3.63
C ASP A 56 8.98 -17.35 2.21
N PRO A 57 9.90 -16.53 1.66
CA PRO A 57 10.62 -16.91 0.44
C PRO A 57 11.40 -18.21 0.71
N ALA A 58 11.53 -19.13 -0.25
CA ALA A 58 12.28 -20.36 0.02
C ALA A 58 13.72 -19.98 0.35
N SER A 59 14.21 -20.48 1.48
CA SER A 59 15.42 -19.92 2.06
C SER A 59 16.65 -20.18 1.22
N GLY A 60 16.67 -21.24 0.38
CA GLY A 60 17.77 -21.68 -0.52
C GLY A 60 19.13 -21.97 0.17
N VAL A 61 19.31 -21.41 1.35
CA VAL A 61 20.45 -21.34 2.23
C VAL A 61 20.06 -22.18 3.44
N PRO A 62 20.92 -23.13 3.87
CA PRO A 62 20.75 -23.80 5.15
C PRO A 62 20.59 -22.75 6.24
N GLN A 63 19.56 -22.87 7.08
CA GLN A 63 19.44 -22.10 8.31
C GLN A 63 20.81 -22.13 9.02
N PRO A 64 21.45 -20.97 9.30
CA PRO A 64 22.72 -20.98 9.99
C PRO A 64 22.52 -21.61 11.37
N GLU A 65 23.24 -22.69 11.66
CA GLU A 65 23.30 -23.26 13.00
C GLU A 65 24.05 -22.27 13.91
N GLY A 66 23.30 -21.52 14.71
CA GLY A 66 23.81 -20.60 15.71
C GLY A 66 23.61 -19.12 15.33
N LEU A 67 22.50 -18.55 15.79
CA LEU A 67 22.34 -17.09 15.83
C LEU A 67 23.40 -16.52 16.78
N SER A 68 24.16 -15.52 16.31
CA SER A 68 25.01 -14.73 17.20
C SER A 68 24.16 -13.73 17.98
N SER A 69 24.62 -13.29 19.15
CA SER A 69 23.91 -12.25 19.92
C SER A 69 23.76 -10.92 19.16
N ALA A 70 24.63 -10.67 18.16
CA ALA A 70 24.52 -9.51 17.27
C ALA A 70 23.36 -9.68 16.27
N SER A 71 23.21 -10.87 15.68
CA SER A 71 22.07 -11.20 14.81
C SER A 71 20.75 -11.05 15.55
N GLU A 72 20.67 -11.51 16.80
CA GLU A 72 19.46 -11.35 17.62
C GLU A 72 19.10 -9.87 17.86
N ALA A 73 20.10 -9.01 18.06
CA ALA A 73 19.87 -7.58 18.26
C ALA A 73 19.42 -6.89 16.96
N GLU A 74 20.03 -7.23 15.81
CA GLU A 74 19.63 -6.73 14.50
C GLU A 74 18.20 -7.16 14.15
N ASP A 75 17.85 -8.42 14.41
CA ASP A 75 16.53 -8.98 14.16
C ASP A 75 15.45 -8.28 15.02
N LEU A 76 15.77 -7.93 16.28
CA LEU A 76 14.89 -7.13 17.14
C LEU A 76 14.65 -5.71 16.61
N VAL A 77 15.65 -5.09 15.98
CA VAL A 77 15.48 -3.79 15.33
C VAL A 77 14.53 -3.91 14.13
N LEU A 78 14.70 -4.95 13.30
CA LEU A 78 13.80 -5.21 12.17
C LEU A 78 12.36 -5.47 12.61
N LEU A 79 12.17 -6.24 13.68
CA LEU A 79 10.86 -6.45 14.32
C LEU A 79 10.21 -5.12 14.72
N ARG A 80 10.91 -4.30 15.51
CA ARG A 80 10.42 -2.98 15.97
C ARG A 80 10.10 -2.05 14.80
N PHE A 81 10.98 -2.01 13.80
CA PHE A 81 10.79 -1.18 12.61
C PHE A 81 9.53 -1.60 11.85
N ALA A 82 9.38 -2.90 11.57
CA ALA A 82 8.24 -3.42 10.82
C ALA A 82 6.91 -3.28 11.58
N GLU A 83 6.91 -3.47 12.90
CA GLU A 83 5.75 -3.22 13.77
C GLU A 83 5.35 -1.74 13.72
N GLN A 84 6.28 -0.82 13.99
CA GLN A 84 6.00 0.62 13.97
C GLN A 84 5.58 1.09 12.57
N PHE A 85 6.26 0.63 11.53
CA PHE A 85 5.89 0.88 10.13
C PHE A 85 4.43 0.50 9.86
N SER A 86 4.00 -0.68 10.34
CA SER A 86 2.66 -1.20 10.10
C SER A 86 1.60 -0.46 10.91
N VAL A 87 1.86 -0.20 12.20
CA VAL A 87 0.92 0.49 13.10
C VAL A 87 0.74 1.96 12.73
N ASP A 88 1.84 2.69 12.62
CA ASP A 88 1.85 4.12 12.27
C ASP A 88 3.25 4.52 11.78
N VAL A 89 3.43 4.54 10.46
CA VAL A 89 4.71 4.91 9.84
C VAL A 89 5.14 6.35 10.17
N SER A 90 4.20 7.25 10.46
CA SER A 90 4.51 8.64 10.76
C SER A 90 5.19 8.82 12.12
N SER A 91 5.13 7.78 12.96
CA SER A 91 5.79 7.70 14.26
C SER A 91 7.13 6.95 14.21
N VAL A 92 7.68 6.65 13.02
CA VAL A 92 9.07 6.18 12.88
C VAL A 92 10.03 7.35 13.12
N ASP A 93 10.58 7.42 14.33
CA ASP A 93 11.48 8.48 14.77
C ASP A 93 12.94 8.31 14.32
N ASP A 94 13.76 9.32 14.62
CA ASP A 94 15.18 9.37 14.23
C ASP A 94 16.00 8.25 14.87
N GLU A 95 15.62 7.83 16.08
CA GLU A 95 16.29 6.74 16.80
C GLU A 95 16.03 5.41 16.09
N LEU A 96 14.77 5.08 15.80
CA LEU A 96 14.42 3.84 15.10
C LEU A 96 14.99 3.79 13.68
N ARG A 97 15.02 4.93 12.97
CA ARG A 97 15.70 5.04 11.66
C ARG A 97 17.20 4.80 11.78
N SER A 98 17.86 5.41 12.76
CA SER A 98 19.29 5.21 13.01
C SER A 98 19.59 3.75 13.33
N ASP A 99 18.81 3.14 14.23
CA ASP A 99 18.93 1.73 14.61
C ASP A 99 18.79 0.82 13.38
N LEU A 100 17.78 1.05 12.53
CA LEU A 100 17.57 0.30 11.29
C LEU A 100 18.81 0.35 10.41
N TRP A 101 19.36 1.54 10.16
CA TRP A 101 20.52 1.69 9.30
C TRP A 101 21.79 1.09 9.88
N SER A 102 21.95 1.11 11.20
CA SER A 102 23.01 0.39 11.89
C SER A 102 22.85 -1.13 11.75
N ALA A 103 21.63 -1.68 11.89
CA ALA A 103 21.39 -3.12 11.72
C ALA A 103 21.62 -3.62 10.27
N LEU A 104 21.47 -2.72 9.30
CA LEU A 104 21.65 -3.00 7.88
C LEU A 104 23.02 -2.55 7.33
N GLU A 105 23.96 -2.14 8.18
CA GLU A 105 25.20 -1.47 7.74
C GLU A 105 26.11 -2.35 6.87
N GLN A 106 26.06 -3.66 7.06
CA GLN A 106 26.88 -4.63 6.32
C GLN A 106 26.24 -5.03 4.97
N GLU A 107 24.98 -4.65 4.73
CA GLU A 107 24.28 -4.93 3.49
C GLU A 107 24.64 -3.93 2.39
N PRO A 108 24.66 -4.34 1.11
CA PRO A 108 24.66 -3.43 -0.03
C PRO A 108 23.47 -2.48 0.00
N ALA A 109 23.63 -1.26 -0.52
CA ALA A 109 22.58 -0.24 -0.51
C ALA A 109 21.23 -0.72 -1.10
N GLN A 110 21.29 -1.53 -2.16
CA GLN A 110 20.12 -2.14 -2.80
C GLN A 110 19.35 -3.05 -1.85
N ALA A 111 20.04 -3.91 -1.10
CA ALA A 111 19.41 -4.80 -0.12
C ALA A 111 18.79 -4.04 1.06
N ARG A 112 19.37 -2.89 1.45
CA ARG A 112 18.78 -2.00 2.47
C ARG A 112 17.43 -1.45 2.02
N GLY A 113 17.37 -0.92 0.80
CA GLY A 113 16.11 -0.51 0.18
C GLY A 113 15.12 -1.67 0.02
N GLY A 114 15.64 -2.87 -0.30
CA GLY A 114 14.89 -4.12 -0.35
C GLY A 114 14.17 -4.44 0.95
N VAL A 115 14.81 -4.29 2.12
CA VAL A 115 14.16 -4.52 3.42
C VAL A 115 12.96 -3.59 3.64
N VAL A 116 13.11 -2.29 3.32
CA VAL A 116 12.01 -1.31 3.46
C VAL A 116 10.87 -1.62 2.49
N ALA A 117 11.19 -1.96 1.22
CA ALA A 117 10.21 -2.36 0.23
C ALA A 117 9.47 -3.65 0.64
N MET A 118 10.18 -4.64 1.18
CA MET A 118 9.57 -5.88 1.65
C MET A 118 8.78 -5.72 2.95
N THR A 119 9.09 -4.70 3.75
CA THR A 119 8.24 -4.29 4.88
C THR A 119 6.89 -3.79 4.36
N TYR A 120 6.88 -2.94 3.31
CA TYR A 120 5.64 -2.54 2.64
C TYR A 120 4.84 -3.73 2.08
N VAL A 121 5.51 -4.68 1.42
CA VAL A 121 4.85 -5.89 0.89
C VAL A 121 4.26 -6.74 2.02
N GLY A 122 5.03 -6.95 3.09
CA GLY A 122 4.60 -7.69 4.29
C GLY A 122 3.45 -7.00 5.04
N ASP A 123 3.36 -5.69 4.97
CA ASP A 123 2.30 -4.89 5.59
C ASP A 123 1.03 -4.86 4.74
N PHE A 124 1.10 -4.41 3.49
CA PHE A 124 -0.11 -4.10 2.72
C PHE A 124 -0.71 -5.26 1.94
N VAL A 125 0.07 -6.27 1.52
CA VAL A 125 -0.53 -7.41 0.81
C VAL A 125 -1.48 -8.19 1.70
N PRO A 126 -1.17 -8.52 2.97
CA PRO A 126 -2.13 -9.15 3.87
C PRO A 126 -3.41 -8.33 4.08
N ARG A 127 -3.29 -6.99 4.19
CA ARG A 127 -4.44 -6.09 4.32
C ARG A 127 -5.37 -6.17 3.13
N VAL A 128 -4.80 -6.05 1.92
CA VAL A 128 -5.56 -6.16 0.66
C VAL A 128 -6.25 -7.51 0.56
N ARG A 129 -5.55 -8.62 0.81
CA ARG A 129 -6.12 -9.97 0.75
C ARG A 129 -7.28 -10.15 1.74
N ALA A 130 -7.10 -9.71 2.98
CA ALA A 130 -8.12 -9.81 4.02
C ALA A 130 -9.37 -8.97 3.70
N VAL A 131 -9.19 -7.73 3.23
CA VAL A 131 -10.31 -6.85 2.87
C VAL A 131 -11.04 -7.36 1.63
N LEU A 132 -10.32 -7.85 0.61
CA LEU A 132 -10.96 -8.46 -0.56
C LEU A 132 -11.76 -9.71 -0.18
N ASP A 133 -11.23 -10.59 0.67
CA ASP A 133 -11.97 -11.77 1.16
C ASP A 133 -13.20 -11.41 1.99
N ARG A 134 -13.21 -10.24 2.63
CA ARG A 134 -14.35 -9.72 3.39
C ARG A 134 -15.37 -9.00 2.52
N LEU A 135 -14.94 -8.32 1.45
CA LEU A 135 -15.83 -7.71 0.45
C LEU A 135 -16.50 -8.78 -0.42
N PHE A 136 -15.76 -9.82 -0.78
CA PHE A 136 -16.18 -10.97 -1.58
C PHE A 136 -16.38 -12.22 -0.69
N ALA A 137 -16.14 -13.42 -1.21
CA ALA A 137 -16.04 -14.64 -0.42
C ALA A 137 -14.58 -14.95 0.01
N PRO A 138 -14.37 -15.72 1.10
CA PRO A 138 -13.03 -16.14 1.51
C PRO A 138 -12.32 -16.96 0.43
N SER A 139 -11.04 -16.66 0.19
CA SER A 139 -10.27 -17.36 -0.85
C SER A 139 -9.62 -18.65 -0.38
N GLY A 140 -9.42 -18.83 0.93
CA GLY A 140 -8.65 -19.97 1.47
C GLY A 140 -7.26 -20.02 0.84
N ASP A 141 -6.91 -21.15 0.23
CA ASP A 141 -5.63 -21.36 -0.46
C ASP A 141 -5.51 -20.60 -1.81
N GLY A 142 -6.57 -19.89 -2.24
CA GLY A 142 -6.57 -19.15 -3.51
C GLY A 142 -5.58 -17.98 -3.58
N TRP A 143 -4.99 -17.57 -2.46
CA TRP A 143 -3.91 -16.58 -2.40
C TRP A 143 -2.51 -17.20 -2.54
N LEU A 144 -2.40 -18.53 -2.60
CA LEU A 144 -1.14 -19.26 -2.66
C LEU A 144 -0.75 -19.52 -4.12
N SER A 145 0.05 -18.60 -4.67
CA SER A 145 0.90 -18.86 -5.83
C SER A 145 2.15 -18.02 -5.65
N VAL A 146 3.30 -18.66 -5.43
CA VAL A 146 4.57 -17.92 -5.32
C VAL A 146 5.64 -18.71 -6.06
N GLU A 147 5.80 -18.41 -7.34
CA GLU A 147 7.06 -18.66 -8.03
C GLU A 147 8.09 -17.64 -7.53
N GLU A 148 9.30 -18.09 -7.25
CA GLU A 148 10.35 -17.19 -6.78
C GLU A 148 10.80 -16.27 -7.92
N VAL A 149 10.89 -14.98 -7.63
CA VAL A 149 11.33 -13.96 -8.58
C VAL A 149 12.63 -13.37 -8.04
N GLU A 150 13.76 -13.82 -8.59
CA GLU A 150 15.05 -13.18 -8.34
C GLU A 150 15.07 -11.80 -9.01
N THR A 151 15.28 -10.76 -8.22
CA THR A 151 15.51 -9.40 -8.74
C THR A 151 16.40 -8.64 -7.78
N GLU A 152 17.27 -7.80 -8.33
CA GLU A 152 18.14 -6.93 -7.53
C GLU A 152 17.41 -5.63 -7.11
N ASP A 153 16.20 -5.38 -7.63
CA ASP A 153 15.48 -4.13 -7.43
C ASP A 153 13.99 -4.34 -7.10
N ALA A 154 13.68 -4.34 -5.81
CA ALA A 154 12.32 -4.35 -5.27
C ALA A 154 11.51 -3.10 -5.68
N THR A 155 12.20 -1.98 -5.86
CA THR A 155 11.60 -0.68 -6.16
C THR A 155 11.01 -0.68 -7.56
N THR A 156 11.71 -1.29 -8.54
CA THR A 156 11.17 -1.48 -9.89
C THR A 156 9.89 -2.33 -9.87
N LEU A 157 9.84 -3.43 -9.11
CA LEU A 157 8.61 -4.24 -9.00
C LEU A 157 7.46 -3.46 -8.36
N ALA A 158 7.75 -2.66 -7.33
CA ALA A 158 6.75 -1.82 -6.67
C ALA A 158 6.24 -0.72 -7.59
N TYR A 159 7.11 -0.07 -8.37
CA TYR A 159 6.70 0.92 -9.37
C TYR A 159 5.86 0.31 -10.49
N GLU A 160 6.18 -0.90 -10.93
CA GLU A 160 5.35 -1.62 -11.89
C GLU A 160 3.96 -1.95 -11.31
N PHE A 161 3.87 -2.30 -10.02
CA PHE A 161 2.57 -2.43 -9.33
C PHE A 161 1.82 -1.10 -9.30
N VAL A 162 2.46 -0.02 -8.85
CA VAL A 162 1.88 1.33 -8.80
C VAL A 162 1.35 1.74 -10.17
N ARG A 163 2.13 1.51 -11.24
CA ARG A 163 1.77 1.77 -12.62
C ARG A 163 0.53 0.99 -13.03
N ARG A 164 0.50 -0.32 -12.77
CA ARG A 164 -0.64 -1.18 -13.17
C ARG A 164 -1.93 -0.78 -12.47
N VAL A 165 -1.87 -0.38 -11.20
CA VAL A 165 -3.03 0.15 -10.48
C VAL A 165 -3.49 1.48 -11.08
N TYR A 166 -2.59 2.42 -11.38
CA TYR A 166 -2.95 3.71 -11.99
C TYR A 166 -3.61 3.58 -13.38
N ASN A 167 -3.28 2.51 -14.09
CA ASN A 167 -3.86 2.17 -15.40
C ASN A 167 -5.24 1.50 -15.31
N LEU A 168 -5.72 1.18 -14.11
CA LEU A 168 -7.12 0.84 -13.91
C LEU A 168 -8.00 2.09 -14.14
N LYS A 169 -9.23 1.87 -14.61
CA LYS A 169 -10.15 2.94 -15.06
C LYS A 169 -11.61 2.68 -14.64
N SER A 170 -11.83 1.87 -13.60
CA SER A 170 -13.18 1.61 -13.09
C SER A 170 -13.64 2.72 -12.15
N LEU A 171 -12.71 3.42 -11.49
CA LEU A 171 -12.99 4.56 -10.64
C LEU A 171 -12.91 5.88 -11.41
N ASP A 172 -13.73 6.82 -10.96
CA ASP A 172 -13.60 8.22 -11.35
C ASP A 172 -12.31 8.81 -10.75
N PRO A 173 -11.56 9.65 -11.51
CA PRO A 173 -10.30 10.22 -11.05
C PRO A 173 -10.44 11.12 -9.82
N ILE A 174 -11.60 11.74 -9.57
CA ILE A 174 -11.83 12.52 -8.34
C ILE A 174 -11.78 11.60 -7.13
N LEU A 175 -12.53 10.50 -7.16
CA LEU A 175 -12.56 9.53 -6.07
C LEU A 175 -11.19 8.87 -5.83
N SER A 176 -10.47 8.49 -6.89
CA SER A 176 -9.10 7.96 -6.76
C SER A 176 -8.15 8.97 -6.09
N GLU A 177 -8.25 10.26 -6.44
CA GLU A 177 -7.44 11.30 -5.79
C GLU A 177 -7.87 11.54 -4.34
N MET A 178 -9.16 11.45 -4.01
CA MET A 178 -9.66 11.50 -2.63
C MET A 178 -9.10 10.34 -1.78
N ILE A 179 -9.13 9.11 -2.30
CA ILE A 179 -8.56 7.91 -1.65
C ILE A 179 -7.06 8.10 -1.41
N ARG A 180 -6.33 8.57 -2.43
CA ARG A 180 -4.90 8.87 -2.33
C ARG A 180 -4.63 9.91 -1.25
N LEU A 181 -5.36 11.02 -1.23
CA LEU A 181 -5.14 12.09 -0.26
C LEU A 181 -5.48 11.66 1.17
N ARG A 182 -6.57 10.89 1.38
CA ARG A 182 -6.91 10.33 2.68
C ARG A 182 -5.78 9.45 3.22
N GLY A 183 -5.27 8.51 2.42
CA GLY A 183 -4.16 7.66 2.84
C GLY A 183 -2.83 8.43 3.00
N ALA A 184 -2.57 9.44 2.17
CA ALA A 184 -1.38 10.27 2.30
C ALA A 184 -1.37 11.08 3.59
N ARG A 185 -2.54 11.59 3.99
CA ARG A 185 -2.73 12.30 5.26
C ARG A 185 -2.64 11.33 6.44
N ALA A 186 -3.20 10.13 6.34
CA ALA A 186 -3.08 9.07 7.34
C ALA A 186 -1.62 8.65 7.61
N HIS A 187 -0.80 8.54 6.56
CA HIS A 187 0.63 8.22 6.69
C HIS A 187 1.53 9.44 6.88
N ASN A 188 0.95 10.65 6.94
CA ASN A 188 1.64 11.92 7.03
C ASN A 188 2.67 12.22 5.91
N CYS A 189 2.56 11.60 4.73
CA CYS A 189 3.50 11.78 3.60
C CYS A 189 3.51 13.23 3.10
N ARG A 190 4.61 13.98 3.34
CA ARG A 190 4.70 15.42 2.99
C ARG A 190 4.71 15.63 1.47
N LEU A 191 5.48 14.82 0.74
CA LEU A 191 5.50 14.77 -0.72
C LEU A 191 4.10 14.55 -1.32
N CYS A 192 3.41 13.53 -0.85
CA CYS A 192 2.11 13.16 -1.38
C CYS A 192 1.06 14.25 -1.15
N LYS A 193 1.11 14.94 0.01
CA LYS A 193 0.20 16.05 0.33
C LYS A 193 0.43 17.28 -0.55
N SER A 194 1.66 17.49 -1.04
CA SER A 194 2.01 18.63 -1.90
C SER A 194 1.63 18.45 -3.37
N LEU A 195 1.02 17.33 -3.75
CA LEU A 195 0.71 16.97 -5.13
C LEU A 195 -0.80 16.91 -5.41
N ARG A 196 -1.22 17.23 -6.63
CA ARG A 196 -2.61 17.06 -7.13
C ARG A 196 -2.68 16.43 -8.51
N SER A 197 -3.60 15.50 -8.68
CA SER A 197 -3.83 14.82 -9.97
C SER A 197 -4.46 15.76 -10.99
N LEU A 198 -3.80 15.95 -12.15
CA LEU A 198 -4.35 16.69 -13.29
C LEU A 198 -5.68 16.11 -13.77
N ASP A 199 -5.81 14.78 -13.76
CA ASP A 199 -7.03 14.10 -14.20
C ASP A 199 -8.22 14.45 -13.30
N ALA A 200 -7.99 14.50 -11.98
CA ALA A 200 -9.03 14.88 -11.02
C ALA A 200 -9.43 16.36 -11.17
N LEU A 201 -8.45 17.25 -11.34
CA LEU A 201 -8.70 18.68 -11.58
C LEU A 201 -9.44 18.89 -12.91
N THR A 202 -9.09 18.13 -13.95
CA THR A 202 -9.74 18.18 -15.27
C THR A 202 -11.17 17.65 -15.21
N ALA A 203 -11.42 16.66 -14.34
CA ALA A 203 -12.77 16.16 -14.04
C ALA A 203 -13.62 17.15 -13.21
N GLY A 204 -13.02 18.26 -12.73
CA GLY A 204 -13.73 19.35 -12.08
C GLY A 204 -13.59 19.39 -10.55
N ALA A 205 -12.72 18.57 -9.96
CA ALA A 205 -12.42 18.67 -8.54
C ALA A 205 -11.64 19.94 -8.20
N THR A 206 -11.83 20.41 -6.98
CA THR A 206 -11.21 21.60 -6.40
C THR A 206 -10.52 21.24 -5.09
N GLU A 207 -9.63 22.12 -4.62
CA GLU A 207 -9.03 21.95 -3.28
C GLU A 207 -10.08 21.84 -2.16
N SER A 208 -11.23 22.51 -2.31
CA SER A 208 -12.34 22.39 -1.35
C SER A 208 -12.84 20.94 -1.26
N ASP A 209 -12.93 20.23 -2.38
CA ASP A 209 -13.35 18.83 -2.40
C ASP A 209 -12.33 17.97 -1.64
N PHE A 210 -11.04 18.23 -1.84
CA PHE A 210 -9.97 17.52 -1.16
C PHE A 210 -9.81 17.91 0.32
N ASP A 211 -10.22 19.09 0.73
CA ASP A 211 -10.28 19.47 2.16
C ASP A 211 -11.34 18.67 2.91
N SER A 212 -12.38 18.18 2.22
CA SER A 212 -13.45 17.39 2.86
C SER A 212 -13.05 15.96 3.22
N VAL A 213 -11.99 15.41 2.62
CA VAL A 213 -11.66 13.98 2.81
C VAL A 213 -11.22 13.65 4.24
N ASP A 214 -10.91 14.65 5.07
CA ASP A 214 -10.50 14.45 6.47
C ASP A 214 -11.68 14.19 7.42
N ASP A 215 -12.89 14.60 7.04
CA ASP A 215 -14.09 14.48 7.86
C ASP A 215 -15.18 13.70 7.12
N LEU A 216 -15.38 12.42 7.49
CA LEU A 216 -16.43 11.58 6.92
C LEU A 216 -17.85 12.13 7.19
N ALA A 217 -18.02 13.02 8.16
CA ALA A 217 -19.29 13.68 8.43
C ALA A 217 -19.55 14.87 7.49
N ASP A 218 -18.56 15.34 6.73
CA ASP A 218 -18.69 16.51 5.85
C ASP A 218 -19.86 16.34 4.87
N ASP A 219 -20.71 17.36 4.78
CA ASP A 219 -21.91 17.36 3.95
C ASP A 219 -21.59 17.49 2.45
N ARG A 220 -20.35 17.87 2.09
CA ARG A 220 -19.86 17.92 0.71
C ARG A 220 -19.62 16.51 0.14
N LEU A 221 -19.35 15.54 1.01
CA LEU A 221 -19.13 14.15 0.60
C LEU A 221 -20.47 13.45 0.34
N ASP A 222 -20.60 12.85 -0.83
CA ASP A 222 -21.73 12.00 -1.15
C ASP A 222 -21.63 10.63 -0.44
N PRO A 223 -22.71 9.82 -0.41
CA PRO A 223 -22.67 8.51 0.25
C PRO A 223 -21.67 7.51 -0.33
N ALA A 224 -21.31 7.60 -1.62
CA ALA A 224 -20.32 6.71 -2.24
C ALA A 224 -18.90 7.12 -1.82
N GLN A 225 -18.60 8.43 -1.82
CA GLN A 225 -17.35 8.98 -1.32
C GLN A 225 -17.14 8.63 0.16
N LYS A 226 -18.16 8.79 1.01
CA LYS A 226 -18.11 8.38 2.42
C LYS A 226 -17.82 6.89 2.58
N ALA A 227 -18.46 6.03 1.78
CA ALA A 227 -18.23 4.59 1.83
C ALA A 227 -16.79 4.21 1.43
N ALA A 228 -16.25 4.83 0.37
CA ALA A 228 -14.88 4.59 -0.06
C ALA A 228 -13.87 5.09 0.99
N LEU A 229 -14.02 6.31 1.50
CA LEU A 229 -13.12 6.88 2.50
C LEU A 229 -13.16 6.12 3.84
N ALA A 230 -14.32 5.63 4.26
CA ALA A 230 -14.43 4.75 5.42
C ALA A 230 -13.70 3.41 5.19
N LEU A 231 -13.73 2.88 3.96
CA LEU A 231 -12.96 1.69 3.61
C LEU A 231 -11.44 1.98 3.62
N VAL A 232 -11.00 3.16 3.17
CA VAL A 232 -9.60 3.59 3.28
C VAL A 232 -9.14 3.54 4.74
N ASP A 233 -9.90 4.14 5.65
CA ASP A 233 -9.57 4.12 7.08
C ASP A 233 -9.53 2.71 7.65
N ALA A 234 -10.48 1.86 7.26
CA ALA A 234 -10.52 0.48 7.74
C ALA A 234 -9.30 -0.33 7.27
N ILE A 235 -8.87 -0.18 6.01
CA ILE A 235 -7.67 -0.84 5.48
C ILE A 235 -6.41 -0.37 6.19
N ILE A 236 -6.29 0.94 6.48
CA ILE A 236 -5.10 1.53 7.09
C ILE A 236 -5.02 1.24 8.60
N TRP A 237 -6.13 1.28 9.32
CA TRP A 237 -6.09 1.26 10.79
C TRP A 237 -6.63 -0.02 11.42
N THR A 238 -7.56 -0.72 10.76
CA THR A 238 -8.24 -1.89 11.33
C THR A 238 -8.48 -3.01 10.31
N PRO A 239 -7.48 -3.42 9.51
CA PRO A 239 -7.67 -4.31 8.35
C PRO A 239 -8.20 -5.71 8.73
N ALA A 240 -7.85 -6.24 9.90
CA ALA A 240 -8.39 -7.51 10.41
C ALA A 240 -9.85 -7.41 10.91
N ARG A 241 -10.33 -6.19 11.17
CA ARG A 241 -11.60 -5.92 11.85
C ARG A 241 -12.44 -4.87 11.12
N VAL A 242 -12.38 -4.85 9.79
CA VAL A 242 -13.23 -3.95 8.97
C VAL A 242 -14.70 -4.16 9.38
N PRO A 243 -15.41 -3.11 9.82
CA PRO A 243 -16.81 -3.22 10.21
C PRO A 243 -17.70 -3.63 9.03
N ASP A 244 -18.71 -4.46 9.30
CA ASP A 244 -19.63 -4.93 8.25
C ASP A 244 -20.37 -3.78 7.59
N GLU A 245 -20.73 -2.73 8.34
CA GLU A 245 -21.39 -1.55 7.77
C GLU A 245 -20.55 -0.82 6.72
N VAL A 246 -19.21 -0.83 6.84
CA VAL A 246 -18.30 -0.24 5.85
C VAL A 246 -18.32 -1.07 4.57
N LEU A 247 -18.22 -2.40 4.69
CA LEU A 247 -18.26 -3.33 3.56
C LEU A 247 -19.60 -3.26 2.83
N ASP A 248 -20.70 -3.22 3.58
CA ASP A 248 -22.06 -3.15 3.03
C ASP A 248 -22.32 -1.81 2.34
N ALA A 249 -21.81 -0.71 2.90
CA ALA A 249 -21.86 0.60 2.23
C ALA A 249 -21.10 0.57 0.90
N VAL A 250 -19.93 -0.08 0.84
CA VAL A 250 -19.16 -0.24 -0.40
C VAL A 250 -19.94 -1.07 -1.42
N ARG A 251 -20.45 -2.25 -1.05
CA ARG A 251 -21.30 -3.10 -1.92
C ARG A 251 -22.58 -2.40 -2.40
N ALA A 252 -23.12 -1.50 -1.58
CA ALA A 252 -24.31 -0.74 -1.93
C ALA A 252 -24.03 0.32 -3.01
N LYS A 253 -22.79 0.86 -3.08
CA LYS A 253 -22.44 2.02 -3.90
C LYS A 253 -21.55 1.72 -5.09
N PHE A 254 -20.81 0.61 -5.06
CA PHE A 254 -19.81 0.28 -6.06
C PHE A 254 -20.06 -1.07 -6.72
N GLU A 255 -19.71 -1.14 -8.00
CA GLU A 255 -19.58 -2.40 -8.72
C GLU A 255 -18.36 -3.19 -8.22
N PRO A 256 -18.32 -4.53 -8.38
CA PRO A 256 -17.17 -5.36 -7.99
C PRO A 256 -15.81 -4.84 -8.47
N ALA A 257 -15.72 -4.40 -9.73
CA ALA A 257 -14.47 -3.87 -10.30
C ALA A 257 -14.01 -2.59 -9.60
N GLN A 258 -14.95 -1.71 -9.26
CA GLN A 258 -14.67 -0.47 -8.54
C GLN A 258 -14.22 -0.75 -7.11
N ALA A 259 -14.84 -1.70 -6.41
CA ALA A 259 -14.43 -2.07 -5.06
C ALA A 259 -13.01 -2.68 -5.03
N VAL A 260 -12.67 -3.51 -6.02
CA VAL A 260 -11.29 -4.02 -6.18
C VAL A 260 -10.32 -2.86 -6.39
N GLU A 261 -10.65 -1.92 -7.28
CA GLU A 261 -9.81 -0.76 -7.58
C GLU A 261 -9.64 0.17 -6.36
N ILE A 262 -10.66 0.37 -5.51
CA ILE A 262 -10.54 1.15 -4.26
C ILE A 262 -9.49 0.52 -3.35
N VAL A 263 -9.56 -0.81 -3.13
CA VAL A 263 -8.61 -1.52 -2.26
C VAL A 263 -7.18 -1.43 -2.82
N LEU A 264 -7.03 -1.56 -4.15
CA LEU A 264 -5.74 -1.45 -4.82
C LEU A 264 -5.18 -0.03 -4.79
N ASP A 265 -6.01 1.01 -4.94
CA ASP A 265 -5.61 2.41 -4.85
C ASP A 265 -5.07 2.75 -3.46
N VAL A 266 -5.66 2.19 -2.40
CA VAL A 266 -5.15 2.32 -1.03
C VAL A 266 -3.76 1.71 -0.91
N MET A 267 -3.55 0.50 -1.41
CA MET A 267 -2.22 -0.15 -1.40
C MET A 267 -1.21 0.60 -2.28
N ARG A 268 -1.60 1.05 -3.47
CA ARG A 268 -0.75 1.84 -4.37
C ARG A 268 -0.30 3.13 -3.69
N ASN A 269 -1.19 3.82 -3.00
CA ASN A 269 -0.84 5.01 -2.25
C ASN A 269 0.06 4.70 -1.06
N ALA A 270 -0.18 3.57 -0.37
CA ALA A 270 0.62 3.15 0.78
C ALA A 270 2.10 2.85 0.47
N TRP A 271 2.50 2.82 -0.80
CA TRP A 271 3.93 2.87 -1.16
C TRP A 271 4.63 4.08 -0.51
N ASN A 272 3.91 5.17 -0.29
CA ASN A 272 4.42 6.35 0.41
C ASN A 272 4.93 6.08 1.83
N LYS A 273 4.52 4.97 2.47
CA LYS A 273 5.05 4.58 3.77
C LYS A 273 6.55 4.30 3.68
N THR A 274 7.04 3.79 2.54
CA THR A 274 8.47 3.53 2.35
C THR A 274 9.28 4.81 2.40
N THR A 275 8.81 5.90 1.78
CA THR A 275 9.52 7.18 1.78
C THR A 275 9.39 7.89 3.13
N VAL A 276 8.22 7.84 3.78
CA VAL A 276 8.03 8.40 5.12
C VAL A 276 8.93 7.71 6.14
N ALA A 277 8.99 6.37 6.13
CA ALA A 277 9.77 5.58 7.09
C ALA A 277 11.27 5.90 7.06
N VAL A 278 11.78 6.45 5.96
CA VAL A 278 13.19 6.79 5.76
C VAL A 278 13.42 8.28 5.48
N GLU A 279 12.42 9.14 5.73
CA GLU A 279 12.45 10.60 5.52
C GLU A 279 12.80 11.07 4.09
N LEU A 280 12.45 10.26 3.08
CA LEU A 280 12.60 10.62 1.66
C LEU A 280 11.32 11.24 1.08
N ASP A 281 10.44 11.76 1.93
CA ASP A 281 9.14 12.33 1.54
C ASP A 281 9.14 13.87 1.49
N GLU A 282 10.26 14.52 1.20
CA GLU A 282 10.33 15.99 1.10
C GLU A 282 9.25 16.56 0.15
N PRO A 283 8.48 17.59 0.54
CA PRO A 283 7.46 18.17 -0.34
C PRO A 283 8.10 18.84 -1.56
N HIS A 284 7.50 18.64 -2.74
CA HIS A 284 7.96 19.30 -3.97
C HIS A 284 7.78 20.82 -3.92
N VAL A 285 6.76 21.29 -3.20
CA VAL A 285 6.46 22.72 -3.05
C VAL A 285 6.28 23.11 -1.58
N VAL A 286 6.77 24.29 -1.22
CA VAL A 286 6.69 24.84 0.16
C VAL A 286 5.30 25.38 0.48
N GLY A 287 4.51 25.73 -0.55
CA GLY A 287 3.14 26.23 -0.38
C GLY A 287 2.29 25.96 -1.62
N GLY A 288 0.99 25.76 -1.40
CA GLY A 288 0.06 25.33 -2.44
C GLY A 288 0.26 23.86 -2.81
N VAL A 289 0.00 23.55 -4.08
CA VAL A 289 0.09 22.21 -4.64
C VAL A 289 0.80 22.26 -5.98
N GLU A 290 1.55 21.21 -6.29
CA GLU A 290 2.06 20.96 -7.64
C GLU A 290 1.15 19.97 -8.35
N VAL A 291 0.78 20.29 -9.60
CA VAL A 291 -0.05 19.40 -10.42
C VAL A 291 0.84 18.36 -11.09
N TYR A 292 0.41 17.10 -11.00
CA TYR A 292 1.08 15.96 -11.63
C TYR A 292 0.10 15.14 -12.47
N GLN A 293 0.63 14.40 -13.43
CA GLN A 293 -0.12 13.40 -14.20
C GLN A 293 0.75 12.15 -14.33
N ALA A 294 0.18 10.96 -14.13
CA ALA A 294 0.92 9.75 -14.48
C ALA A 294 0.72 9.40 -15.96
N GLN A 295 1.79 8.90 -16.55
CA GLN A 295 1.87 8.48 -17.94
C GLN A 295 1.55 6.99 -18.07
N ASP A 296 1.24 6.52 -19.29
CA ASP A 296 0.93 5.11 -19.57
C ASP A 296 2.08 4.15 -19.18
N ASP A 297 3.32 4.66 -19.24
CA ASP A 297 4.55 3.96 -18.86
C ASP A 297 4.83 3.98 -17.35
N GLY A 298 3.94 4.58 -16.54
CA GLY A 298 4.04 4.65 -15.08
C GLY A 298 4.94 5.74 -14.54
N SER A 299 5.58 6.52 -15.41
CA SER A 299 6.27 7.72 -14.99
C SER A 299 5.27 8.82 -14.60
N PHE A 300 5.74 9.81 -13.85
CA PHE A 300 4.95 10.97 -13.47
C PHE A 300 5.55 12.22 -14.09
N GLU A 301 4.70 13.04 -14.71
CA GLU A 301 5.02 14.40 -15.13
C GLU A 301 4.55 15.37 -14.05
N PHE A 302 5.42 16.29 -13.64
CA PHE A 302 5.19 17.26 -12.57
C PHE A 302 5.28 18.70 -13.11
N GLY A 303 4.78 19.66 -12.33
CA GLY A 303 4.83 21.08 -12.69
C GLY A 303 3.83 21.47 -13.79
N LEU A 304 2.75 20.69 -13.93
CA LEU A 304 1.70 20.94 -14.91
C LEU A 304 0.84 22.15 -14.51
N SER A 305 0.20 22.77 -15.49
CA SER A 305 -0.73 23.89 -15.22
C SER A 305 -2.08 23.37 -14.76
N GLU A 306 -2.67 24.05 -13.78
CA GLU A 306 -4.06 23.78 -13.36
C GLU A 306 -5.04 24.07 -14.51
N PRO A 307 -5.99 23.17 -14.81
CA PRO A 307 -7.02 23.43 -15.81
C PRO A 307 -7.78 24.73 -15.52
N GLY A 308 -7.79 25.64 -16.48
CA GLY A 308 -8.56 26.90 -16.38
C GLY A 308 -7.84 28.06 -15.66
N ARG A 309 -6.53 27.95 -15.38
CA ARG A 309 -5.67 29.07 -14.99
C ARG A 309 -4.64 29.43 -16.04
#